data_AF-A0A820V8K1-F1
#
_entry.id   AF-A0A820V8K1-F1
#
_cell.length_a   1.000
_cell.length_b   1.000
_cell.length_c   1.000
_cell.angle_alpha   90.00
_cell.angle_beta   90.00
_cell.angle_gamma   90.00
#
_symmetry.space_group_name_H-M   'P 1'
#
loop_
_entity.id
_entity.type
_entity.pdbx_description
1 polymer ?
#
loop_
_entity_poly.entity_id
_entity_poly.type
_entity_poly.pdbx_seq_one_letter_code
_entity_poly.pdbx_strand_id
1 'polypeptide(L)'
;ILVTGTPHGWFKKINTRIHVDQILEACALECQKLERLEIQWDEETLRWNENSSKFIDHIRIRCTKLQSLVLADGEYYELVRSNFERADRQRVVRTTTTDQTSIVSLLNYYSELRFN
;
A
#
# COMPACT_ATOMS: atom_id res chain seq x y z
N ILE A 1 5.03 11.28 3.10
CA ILE A 1 3.80 10.62 2.61
C ILE A 1 3.87 10.66 1.09
N LEU A 2 3.61 9.54 0.40
CA LEU A 2 3.47 9.49 -1.05
C LEU A 2 2.09 8.94 -1.38
N VAL A 3 1.33 9.68 -2.20
CA VAL A 3 0.03 9.27 -2.73
C VAL A 3 0.15 9.28 -4.24
N THR A 4 -0.25 8.19 -4.89
CA THR A 4 -0.19 8.03 -6.33
C THR A 4 -1.45 7.36 -6.85
N GLY A 5 -1.81 7.72 -8.08
CA GLY A 5 -3.04 7.29 -8.74
C GLY A 5 -4.24 8.20 -8.48
N THR A 6 -5.38 7.71 -8.96
CA THR A 6 -6.66 8.39 -8.92
C THR A 6 -7.64 7.50 -8.17
N PRO A 7 -8.33 8.00 -7.13
CA PRO A 7 -9.30 7.20 -6.40
C PRO A 7 -10.37 6.56 -7.29
N HIS A 8 -10.93 5.46 -6.79
CA HIS A 8 -11.99 4.72 -7.47
C HIS A 8 -13.18 5.64 -7.78
N GLY A 9 -13.71 5.57 -9.01
CA GLY A 9 -14.84 6.41 -9.42
C GLY A 9 -14.49 7.80 -9.98
N TRP A 10 -13.21 8.17 -10.08
CA TRP A 10 -12.83 9.41 -10.79
C TRP A 10 -13.04 9.26 -12.31
N PHE A 11 -13.74 10.24 -12.91
CA PHE A 11 -14.17 10.31 -14.31
C PHE A 11 -13.10 10.07 -15.39
N LYS A 12 -11.80 10.11 -15.06
CA LYS A 12 -10.71 9.78 -16.00
C LYS A 12 -10.08 8.44 -15.62
N LYS A 13 -10.71 7.33 -16.04
CA LYS A 13 -10.04 6.03 -16.04
C LYS A 13 -8.81 6.13 -16.94
N ILE A 14 -7.63 5.97 -16.34
CA ILE A 14 -6.39 5.87 -17.09
C ILE A 14 -6.41 4.53 -17.84
N ASN A 15 -6.26 4.57 -19.16
CA ASN A 15 -6.29 3.36 -19.99
C ASN A 15 -4.92 2.66 -20.06
N THR A 16 -3.92 3.21 -19.35
CA THR A 16 -2.56 2.71 -19.29
C THR A 16 -2.38 1.80 -18.08
N ARG A 17 -1.77 0.64 -18.30
CA ARG A 17 -1.43 -0.31 -17.24
C ARG A 17 -0.28 0.23 -16.39
N ILE A 18 -0.40 0.12 -15.07
CA ILE A 18 0.60 0.61 -14.11
C ILE A 18 1.31 -0.56 -13.45
N HIS A 19 2.64 -0.63 -13.59
CA HIS A 19 3.46 -1.67 -12.96
C HIS A 19 3.75 -1.32 -11.50
N VAL A 20 2.94 -1.84 -10.58
CA VAL A 20 3.03 -1.50 -9.14
C VAL A 20 4.38 -1.89 -8.53
N ASP A 21 4.98 -2.98 -8.98
CA ASP A 21 6.30 -3.43 -8.52
C ASP A 21 7.40 -2.39 -8.78
N GLN A 22 7.33 -1.67 -9.90
CA GLN A 22 8.29 -0.61 -10.21
C GLN A 22 8.13 0.60 -9.28
N ILE A 23 6.90 0.87 -8.84
CA ILE A 23 6.62 1.91 -7.84
C ILE A 23 7.22 1.50 -6.49
N LEU A 24 7.00 0.25 -6.07
CA LEU A 24 7.58 -0.27 -4.82
C LEU A 24 9.11 -0.21 -4.85
N GLU A 25 9.72 -0.62 -5.96
CA GLU A 25 11.17 -0.59 -6.14
C GLU A 25 11.72 0.85 -6.08
N ALA A 26 11.10 1.78 -6.83
CA ALA A 26 11.50 3.18 -6.81
C ALA A 26 11.39 3.79 -5.40
N CYS A 27 10.32 3.45 -4.67
CA CYS A 27 10.17 3.87 -3.28
C CYS A 27 11.25 3.27 -2.37
N ALA A 28 11.57 1.99 -2.55
CA ALA A 28 12.60 1.32 -1.77
C ALA A 28 14.00 1.95 -1.98
N LEU A 29 14.31 2.36 -3.20
CA LEU A 29 15.60 2.96 -3.55
C LEU A 29 15.69 4.43 -3.10
N GLU A 30 14.68 5.24 -3.41
CA GLU A 30 14.76 6.70 -3.29
C GLU A 30 14.07 7.25 -2.03
N CYS A 31 13.15 6.48 -1.43
CA CYS A 31 12.26 6.96 -0.37
C CYS A 31 12.47 6.24 0.97
N GLN A 32 13.70 6.15 1.48
CA GLN A 32 14.00 5.45 2.75
C GLN A 32 13.26 6.01 3.98
N LYS A 33 12.89 7.30 3.95
CA LYS A 33 12.11 7.98 5.01
C LYS A 33 10.60 7.88 4.81
N LEU A 34 10.13 7.07 3.86
CA LEU A 34 8.71 6.91 3.57
C LEU A 34 7.98 6.32 4.78
N GLU A 35 7.02 7.06 5.30
CA GLU A 35 6.16 6.63 6.42
C GLU A 35 4.80 6.11 5.93
N ARG A 36 4.39 6.49 4.72
CA ARG A 36 3.08 6.15 4.17
C ARG A 36 3.14 6.15 2.65
N LEU A 37 2.65 5.08 2.05
CA LEU A 37 2.47 4.91 0.61
C LEU A 37 1.01 4.58 0.31
N GLU A 38 0.38 5.35 -0.57
CA GLU A 38 -0.97 5.10 -1.04
C GLU A 38 -0.98 4.97 -2.57
N ILE A 39 -1.43 3.82 -3.04
CA ILE A 39 -1.56 3.49 -4.46
C ILE A 39 -3.05 3.31 -4.72
N GLN A 40 -3.67 4.33 -5.31
CA GLN A 40 -5.12 4.49 -5.39
C GLN A 40 -5.74 3.94 -6.67
N TRP A 41 -4.94 3.44 -7.60
CA TRP A 41 -5.46 2.79 -8.81
C TRP A 41 -6.16 1.48 -8.47
N ASP A 42 -7.22 1.18 -9.23
CA ASP A 42 -7.96 -0.07 -9.12
C ASP A 42 -7.13 -1.30 -9.55
N GLU A 43 -7.60 -2.48 -9.13
CA GLU A 43 -6.99 -3.76 -9.49
C GLU A 43 -6.90 -3.95 -11.01
N GLU A 44 -7.89 -3.46 -11.76
CA GLU A 44 -7.92 -3.53 -13.23
C GLU A 44 -6.77 -2.75 -13.90
N THR A 45 -6.28 -1.68 -13.25
CA THR A 45 -5.20 -0.81 -13.73
C THR A 45 -3.82 -1.32 -13.31
N LEU A 46 -3.70 -1.93 -12.13
CA LEU A 46 -2.42 -2.41 -11.61
C LEU A 46 -1.95 -3.69 -12.30
N ARG A 47 -0.64 -3.78 -12.57
CA ARG A 47 0.03 -4.96 -13.11
C ARG A 47 1.19 -5.35 -12.22
N TRP A 48 1.24 -6.63 -11.91
CA TRP A 48 2.20 -7.29 -11.05
C TRP A 48 2.46 -8.70 -11.59
N ASN A 49 3.42 -9.43 -11.04
CA ASN A 49 3.76 -10.77 -11.51
C ASN A 49 4.13 -11.70 -10.35
N GLU A 50 4.42 -12.97 -10.65
CA GLU A 50 4.73 -13.98 -9.65
C GLU A 50 5.94 -13.62 -8.76
N ASN A 51 6.85 -12.78 -9.27
CA ASN A 51 8.02 -12.32 -8.54
C ASN A 51 7.75 -11.07 -7.69
N SER A 52 6.51 -10.58 -7.57
CA SER A 52 6.18 -9.36 -6.82
C SER A 52 6.61 -9.41 -5.36
N SER A 53 6.66 -10.60 -4.75
CA SER A 53 7.13 -10.79 -3.37
C SER A 53 8.50 -10.16 -3.10
N LYS A 54 9.43 -10.17 -4.07
CA LYS A 54 10.76 -9.58 -3.89
C LYS A 54 10.73 -8.06 -3.74
N PHE A 55 9.82 -7.38 -4.46
CA PHE A 55 9.67 -5.93 -4.41
C PHE A 55 8.97 -5.50 -3.12
N ILE A 56 8.01 -6.29 -2.68
CA ILE A 56 7.33 -6.13 -1.38
C ILE A 56 8.34 -6.29 -0.23
N ASP A 57 9.21 -7.30 -0.31
CA ASP A 57 10.29 -7.50 0.65
C ASP A 57 11.27 -6.30 0.62
N HIS A 58 11.61 -5.81 -0.57
CA HIS A 58 12.57 -4.73 -0.74
C HIS A 58 12.07 -3.41 -0.12
N ILE A 59 10.83 -3.00 -0.41
CA ILE A 59 10.26 -1.79 0.21
C ILE A 59 10.13 -1.94 1.73
N ARG A 60 9.76 -3.12 2.24
CA ARG A 60 9.68 -3.40 3.68
C ARG A 60 11.05 -3.26 4.37
N ILE A 61 12.13 -3.74 3.74
CA ILE A 61 13.48 -3.72 4.30
C ILE A 61 14.09 -2.30 4.21
N ARG A 62 13.88 -1.60 3.10
CA ARG A 62 14.51 -0.29 2.85
C ARG A 62 13.76 0.86 3.50
N CYS A 63 12.43 0.87 3.45
CA CYS A 63 11.60 1.90 4.05
C CYS A 63 11.29 1.52 5.51
N THR A 64 12.30 1.53 6.37
CA THR A 64 12.19 1.11 7.78
C THR A 64 11.24 1.97 8.62
N LYS A 65 10.77 3.11 8.08
CA LYS A 65 9.77 3.98 8.68
C LYS A 65 8.35 3.74 8.17
N LEU A 66 8.14 2.92 7.14
CA LEU A 66 6.85 2.75 6.47
C LEU A 66 5.79 2.19 7.42
N GLN A 67 4.85 3.02 7.88
CA GLN A 67 3.78 2.65 8.80
C GLN A 67 2.54 2.11 8.10
N SER A 68 2.23 2.63 6.91
CA SER A 68 1.02 2.26 6.17
C SER A 68 1.31 2.10 4.68
N LEU A 69 0.80 1.01 4.11
CA LEU A 69 0.75 0.78 2.67
C LEU A 69 -0.71 0.55 2.26
N VAL A 70 -1.20 1.34 1.33
CA VAL A 70 -2.61 1.40 0.97
C VAL A 70 -2.74 1.04 -0.51
N LEU A 71 -3.62 0.09 -0.83
CA LEU A 71 -3.85 -0.48 -2.16
C LEU A 71 -5.36 -0.53 -2.45
N ALA A 72 -5.77 -0.85 -3.68
CA ALA A 72 -7.15 -1.30 -3.92
C ALA A 72 -7.35 -2.73 -3.39
N ASP A 73 -8.59 -3.09 -3.01
CA ASP A 73 -8.94 -4.49 -2.77
C ASP A 73 -8.62 -5.32 -4.03
N GLY A 74 -8.11 -6.54 -3.86
CA GLY A 74 -7.71 -7.41 -4.96
C GLY A 74 -6.60 -8.40 -4.59
N GLU A 75 -6.21 -9.23 -5.55
CA GLU A 75 -5.20 -10.28 -5.37
C GLU A 75 -3.84 -9.71 -4.94
N TYR A 76 -3.46 -8.55 -5.50
CA TYR A 76 -2.20 -7.91 -5.13
C TYR A 76 -2.19 -7.42 -3.68
N TYR A 77 -3.33 -6.89 -3.20
CA TYR A 77 -3.45 -6.49 -1.80
C TYR A 77 -3.28 -7.69 -0.87
N GLU A 78 -3.94 -8.81 -1.16
CA GLU A 78 -3.81 -10.03 -0.35
C GLU A 78 -2.37 -10.58 -0.36
N LEU A 79 -1.68 -10.52 -1.50
CA LEU A 79 -0.27 -10.88 -1.60
C LEU A 79 0.60 -10.00 -0.70
N VAL A 80 0.41 -8.69 -0.75
CA VAL A 80 1.16 -7.73 0.08
C VAL A 80 0.85 -7.93 1.55
N ARG A 81 -0.43 -8.07 1.90
CA ARG A 81 -0.88 -8.32 3.28
C ARG A 81 -0.26 -9.60 3.85
N SER A 82 -0.38 -10.72 3.15
CA SER A 82 0.19 -12.01 3.56
C SER A 82 1.71 -11.92 3.76
N ASN A 83 2.42 -11.19 2.89
CA ASN A 83 3.85 -10.97 3.01
C ASN A 83 4.22 -10.17 4.28
N PHE A 84 3.46 -9.12 4.62
CA PHE A 84 3.68 -8.30 5.81
C PHE A 84 3.32 -9.04 7.11
N GLU A 85 2.22 -9.81 7.11
CA GLU A 85 1.83 -10.67 8.23
C GLU A 85 2.90 -11.74 8.52
N ARG A 86 3.41 -12.43 7.49
CA ARG A 86 4.48 -13.42 7.62
C ARG A 86 5.79 -12.83 8.18
N ALA A 87 6.04 -11.56 7.92
CA ALA A 87 7.24 -10.87 8.41
C ALA A 87 7.12 -10.36 9.86
N ASP A 88 6.00 -10.64 10.55
CA ASP A 88 5.68 -10.15 11.90
C ASP A 88 5.90 -8.64 12.06
N ARG A 89 5.59 -7.90 10.99
CA ARG A 89 5.71 -6.45 10.97
C ARG A 89 4.33 -5.86 11.22
N GLN A 90 4.18 -5.12 12.31
CA GLN A 90 2.96 -4.37 12.66
C GLN A 90 2.62 -3.21 11.69
N ARG A 91 3.12 -3.21 10.45
CA ARG A 91 2.77 -2.19 9.45
C ARG A 91 1.41 -2.54 8.87
N VAL A 92 0.58 -1.53 8.66
CA VAL A 92 -0.80 -1.76 8.24
C VAL A 92 -0.87 -1.70 6.71
N VAL A 93 -1.26 -2.82 6.11
CA VAL A 93 -1.68 -2.89 4.71
C VAL A 93 -3.20 -2.63 4.68
N ARG A 94 -3.69 -1.72 3.84
CA ARG A 94 -5.12 -1.34 3.79
C ARG A 94 -5.66 -1.34 2.38
N THR A 95 -6.98 -1.40 2.28
CA THR A 95 -7.70 -1.19 1.03
C THR A 95 -8.32 0.22 0.96
N THR A 96 -8.65 0.68 -0.25
CA THR A 96 -9.06 2.08 -0.55
C THR A 96 -10.55 2.26 -0.78
N THR A 97 -11.40 1.33 -0.32
CA THR A 97 -12.88 1.42 -0.48
C THR A 97 -13.52 2.68 0.09
N THR A 98 -12.82 3.41 0.96
CA THR A 98 -13.20 4.74 1.42
C THR A 98 -12.04 5.69 1.17
N ASP A 99 -12.29 6.81 0.48
CA ASP A 99 -11.30 7.74 -0.08
C ASP A 99 -10.39 8.45 0.97
N GLN A 100 -10.43 8.02 2.23
CA GLN A 100 -9.58 8.53 3.30
C GLN A 100 -8.95 7.38 4.09
N THR A 101 -7.66 7.14 3.85
CA THR A 101 -6.89 6.27 4.73
C THR A 101 -6.31 7.09 5.88
N SER A 102 -6.56 6.67 7.12
CA SER A 102 -6.02 7.34 8.32
C SER A 102 -5.01 6.44 9.04
N ILE A 103 -3.98 7.02 9.65
CA ILE A 103 -3.04 6.26 10.49
C ILE A 103 -3.63 5.97 11.87
N VAL A 104 -4.89 6.37 12.13
CA VAL A 104 -5.52 6.20 13.45
C VAL A 104 -5.48 4.73 13.93
N SER A 105 -5.56 3.73 13.04
CA SER A 105 -5.40 2.33 13.46
C SER A 105 -4.01 1.93 13.93
N LEU A 106 -3.00 2.77 13.70
CA LEU A 106 -1.63 2.54 14.12
C LEU A 106 -1.37 3.12 15.52
N LEU A 107 -2.37 3.76 16.13
CA LEU A 107 -2.26 4.25 17.50
C LEU A 107 -2.18 3.05 18.45
N ASN A 108 -1.28 3.12 19.42
CA ASN A 108 -1.05 2.05 20.41
C ASN A 108 -2.32 1.61 21.16
N TYR A 109 -3.30 2.51 21.28
CA TYR A 109 -4.56 2.29 21.99
C TYR A 109 -5.76 2.33 21.04
N TYR A 110 -5.56 2.05 19.74
CA TYR A 110 -6.65 2.10 18.76
C TYR A 110 -7.85 1.20 19.15
N SER A 111 -7.59 0.02 19.71
CA SER A 111 -8.64 -0.89 20.20
C SER A 111 -9.45 -0.33 21.38
N GLU A 112 -8.92 0.69 22.06
CA GLU A 112 -9.59 1.37 23.17
C GLU A 112 -10.34 2.62 22.72
N LEU A 113 -10.13 3.07 21.47
CA LEU A 113 -10.88 4.17 20.91
C LEU A 113 -12.34 3.73 20.71
N ARG A 114 -13.24 4.38 21.45
CA ARG A 114 -14.68 4.20 21.29
C ARG A 114 -15.13 5.05 20.11
N PHE A 115 -15.35 4.41 18.97
CA PHE A 115 -16.04 5.02 17.84
C PHE A 115 -17.55 4.96 18.15
N ASN A 116 -18.16 6.12 18.43
CA ASN A 116 -19.61 6.27 18.59
C ASN A 116 -20.31 6.33 17.25
#